data_AF-A0A444Y649-F1
#
_entry.id   AF-A0A444Y649-F1
#
_cell.length_a   1.000
_cell.length_b   1.000
_cell.length_c   1.000
_cell.angle_alpha   90.00
_cell.angle_beta   90.00
_cell.angle_gamma   90.00
#
_symmetry.space_group_name_H-M   'P 1'
#
loop_
_entity.id
_entity.type
_entity.pdbx_description
1 polymer ?
#
loop_
_entity_poly.entity_id
_entity_poly.type
_entity_poly.pdbx_seq_one_letter_code
_entity_poly.pdbx_strand_id
1 'polypeptide(L)'
;MNIQYIHCSHCLVFSLFAYTFPILYYVFISLQALNFAFKDYFKKLFNFKKDRDGYWKWFAGNLASGGAAGASSLLFVYSLDFARTRLANDAKVAAKQGGQRQFNGLIDVYTKTIKSDGITGLYRGFTISCVGIVVYRGLYFGMYDSLKPVVLVDGLQDSFFASFFLGWGITIGAGLASYPIDTVRRRMMMTSGEAVKYSGSVDAFKQIIAKEGAKSLFKGAGANILRAVAGAGVLAGYDKLQLLLFGKKYGSGGGG
;
A
#
# COMPACT_ATOMS: atom_id res chain seq x y z
N MET A 1 -21.39 -33.21 -2.24
CA MET A 1 -20.93 -31.81 -2.47
C MET A 1 -20.77 -31.13 -1.09
N ASN A 2 -19.52 -30.90 -0.67
CA ASN A 2 -19.07 -29.78 0.17
C ASN A 2 -19.70 -29.48 1.55
N ILE A 3 -19.50 -30.34 2.56
CA ILE A 3 -19.59 -29.90 3.98
C ILE A 3 -18.21 -29.41 4.49
N GLN A 4 -17.11 -30.01 4.03
CA GLN A 4 -15.74 -29.65 4.44
C GLN A 4 -15.27 -28.29 3.88
N TYR A 5 -15.78 -27.89 2.71
CA TYR A 5 -15.48 -26.58 2.11
C TYR A 5 -16.19 -25.41 2.81
N ILE A 6 -17.37 -25.64 3.39
CA ILE A 6 -18.12 -24.60 4.12
C ILE A 6 -17.44 -24.31 5.47
N HIS A 7 -16.99 -25.36 6.16
CA HIS A 7 -16.26 -25.23 7.43
C HIS A 7 -14.90 -24.53 7.24
N CYS A 8 -14.22 -24.78 6.12
CA CYS A 8 -12.96 -24.11 5.79
C CYS A 8 -13.18 -22.62 5.43
N SER A 9 -14.28 -22.28 4.74
CA SER A 9 -14.58 -20.89 4.34
C SER A 9 -14.92 -19.99 5.53
N HIS A 10 -15.68 -20.47 6.51
CA HIS A 10 -15.95 -19.73 7.75
C HIS A 10 -14.69 -19.54 8.60
N CYS A 11 -13.88 -20.59 8.76
CA CYS A 11 -12.58 -20.48 9.45
C CYS A 11 -11.61 -19.56 8.69
N LEU A 12 -11.68 -19.50 7.37
CA LEU A 12 -10.86 -18.61 6.55
C LEU A 12 -11.23 -17.15 6.77
N VAL A 13 -12.52 -16.82 6.73
CA VAL A 13 -13.03 -15.46 6.97
C VAL A 13 -12.69 -15.05 8.40
N PHE A 14 -12.93 -15.92 9.38
CA PHE A 14 -12.59 -15.63 10.77
C PHE A 14 -11.09 -15.47 11.00
N SER A 15 -10.24 -16.30 10.39
CA SER A 15 -8.77 -16.17 10.51
C SER A 15 -8.23 -14.95 9.75
N LEU A 16 -8.78 -14.64 8.57
CA LEU A 16 -8.47 -13.41 7.85
C LEU A 16 -8.82 -12.20 8.71
N PHE A 17 -10.01 -12.14 9.30
CA PHE A 17 -10.41 -11.00 10.12
C PHE A 17 -9.68 -10.95 11.48
N ALA A 18 -9.58 -12.06 12.20
CA ALA A 18 -9.00 -12.12 13.55
C ALA A 18 -7.52 -11.71 13.59
N TYR A 19 -6.73 -12.05 12.55
CA TYR A 19 -5.32 -11.65 12.49
C TYR A 19 -5.09 -10.38 11.68
N THR A 20 -5.85 -10.15 10.60
CA THR A 20 -5.59 -9.00 9.71
C THR A 20 -6.13 -7.69 10.30
N PHE A 21 -7.23 -7.72 11.05
CA PHE A 21 -7.87 -6.49 11.55
C PHE A 21 -7.04 -5.79 12.63
N PRO A 22 -6.51 -6.48 13.67
CA PRO A 22 -5.64 -5.83 14.65
C PRO A 22 -4.36 -5.32 14.02
N ILE A 23 -3.73 -6.10 13.13
CA ILE A 23 -2.49 -5.68 12.46
C ILE A 23 -2.75 -4.50 11.53
N LEU A 24 -3.86 -4.49 10.80
CA LEU A 24 -4.26 -3.36 9.97
C LEU A 24 -4.49 -2.10 10.83
N TYR A 25 -5.12 -2.24 11.98
CA TYR A 25 -5.36 -1.15 12.92
C TYR A 25 -4.05 -0.58 13.48
N TYR A 26 -3.13 -1.44 13.96
CA TYR A 26 -1.81 -1.01 14.45
C TYR A 26 -0.98 -0.36 13.34
N VAL A 27 -0.93 -0.96 12.15
CA VAL A 27 -0.23 -0.39 10.99
C VAL A 27 -0.84 0.97 10.61
N PHE A 28 -2.17 1.08 10.60
CA PHE A 28 -2.85 2.33 10.26
C PHE A 28 -2.57 3.43 11.29
N ILE A 29 -2.67 3.15 12.59
CA ILE A 29 -2.39 4.11 13.65
C ILE A 29 -0.93 4.55 13.62
N SER A 30 0.01 3.60 13.53
CA SER A 30 1.43 3.94 13.46
C SER A 30 1.75 4.74 12.21
N LEU A 31 1.17 4.41 11.05
CA LEU A 31 1.35 5.21 9.83
C LEU A 31 0.75 6.60 9.97
N GLN A 32 -0.41 6.76 10.61
CA GLN A 32 -1.04 8.08 10.76
C GLN A 32 -0.27 8.95 11.75
N ALA A 33 0.19 8.38 12.87
CA ALA A 33 1.02 9.08 13.84
C ALA A 33 2.34 9.55 13.22
N LEU A 34 3.01 8.67 12.47
CA LEU A 34 4.28 9.00 11.80
C LEU A 34 4.07 9.96 10.62
N ASN A 35 2.96 9.85 9.89
CA ASN A 35 2.60 10.84 8.88
C ASN A 35 2.39 12.22 9.51
N PHE A 36 1.70 12.32 10.65
CA PHE A 36 1.52 13.60 11.34
C PHE A 36 2.87 14.18 11.80
N ALA A 37 3.75 13.36 12.37
CA ALA A 37 5.05 13.79 12.85
C ALA A 37 6.03 14.20 11.72
N PHE A 38 6.13 13.39 10.65
CA PHE A 38 7.15 13.57 9.63
C PHE A 38 6.71 14.45 8.46
N LYS A 39 5.42 14.49 8.13
CA LYS A 39 4.93 15.24 6.96
C LYS A 39 5.22 16.73 7.10
N ASP A 40 4.98 17.32 8.27
CA ASP A 40 5.22 18.76 8.47
C ASP A 40 6.71 19.08 8.59
N TYR A 41 7.49 18.18 9.19
CA TYR A 41 8.95 18.31 9.25
C TYR A 41 9.59 18.31 7.85
N PHE A 42 9.30 17.30 7.03
CA PHE A 42 9.87 17.21 5.68
C PHE A 42 9.28 18.22 4.71
N LYS A 43 8.03 18.67 4.89
CA LYS A 43 7.48 19.77 4.08
C LYS A 43 8.18 21.09 4.37
N LYS A 44 8.50 21.37 5.64
CA LYS A 44 9.27 22.57 6.01
C LYS A 44 10.71 22.51 5.47
N LEU A 45 11.32 21.32 5.47
CA LEU A 45 12.68 21.11 4.96
C LEU A 45 12.77 21.30 3.43
N PHE A 46 11.75 20.87 2.68
CA PHE A 46 11.67 20.99 1.22
C PHE A 46 10.61 22.02 0.78
N ASN A 47 10.59 23.19 1.43
CA ASN A 47 9.59 24.24 1.20
C ASN A 47 9.86 25.06 -0.08
N PHE A 48 9.72 24.41 -1.22
CA PHE A 48 9.73 25.07 -2.53
C PHE A 48 8.32 25.49 -2.91
N LYS A 49 8.17 26.64 -3.57
CA LYS A 49 6.89 27.10 -4.11
C LYS A 49 6.93 27.17 -5.63
N LYS A 50 5.81 26.87 -6.27
CA LYS A 50 5.69 26.77 -7.74
C LYS A 50 5.89 28.12 -8.44
N ASP A 51 5.43 29.20 -7.81
CA ASP A 51 5.54 30.60 -8.22
C ASP A 51 6.96 31.18 -8.01
N ARG A 52 7.61 30.86 -6.89
CA ARG A 52 8.94 31.40 -6.55
C ARG A 52 10.09 30.63 -7.19
N ASP A 53 10.05 29.30 -7.14
CA ASP A 53 11.21 28.44 -7.40
C ASP A 53 11.12 27.68 -8.73
N GLY A 54 9.97 27.77 -9.42
CA GLY A 54 9.68 27.07 -10.66
C GLY A 54 9.15 25.65 -10.47
N TYR A 55 8.40 25.17 -11.47
CA TYR A 55 7.67 23.90 -11.40
C TYR A 55 8.54 22.70 -11.04
N TRP A 56 9.69 22.54 -11.70
CA TRP A 56 10.55 21.37 -11.51
C TRP A 56 11.18 21.30 -10.12
N LYS A 57 11.55 22.44 -9.52
CA LYS A 57 12.07 22.48 -8.15
C LYS A 57 10.98 22.19 -7.12
N TRP A 58 9.78 22.75 -7.32
CA TRP A 58 8.62 22.42 -6.50
C TRP A 58 8.25 20.94 -6.59
N PHE A 59 8.23 20.37 -7.80
CA PHE A 59 7.92 18.96 -8.01
C PHE A 59 8.96 18.04 -7.38
N ALA A 60 10.25 18.29 -7.63
CA ALA A 60 11.35 17.54 -7.02
C ALA A 60 11.34 17.66 -5.49
N GLY A 61 11.05 18.84 -4.95
CA GLY A 61 10.89 19.07 -3.52
C GLY A 61 9.75 18.26 -2.90
N ASN A 62 8.59 18.22 -3.54
CA ASN A 62 7.47 17.40 -3.08
C ASN A 62 7.76 15.89 -3.17
N LEU A 63 8.48 15.46 -4.20
CA LEU A 63 8.93 14.07 -4.32
C LEU A 63 9.94 13.70 -3.24
N ALA A 64 10.94 14.54 -2.99
CA ALA A 64 11.94 14.32 -1.95
C ALA A 64 11.31 14.34 -0.56
N SER A 65 10.43 15.31 -0.29
CA SER A 65 9.67 15.41 0.96
C SER A 65 8.79 14.20 1.20
N GLY A 66 7.99 13.82 0.19
CA GLY A 66 7.10 12.67 0.26
C GLY A 66 7.85 11.33 0.32
N GLY A 67 8.97 11.22 -0.36
CA GLY A 67 9.86 10.07 -0.34
C GLY A 67 10.53 9.90 1.02
N ALA A 68 11.10 10.97 1.58
CA ALA A 68 11.74 10.96 2.89
C ALA A 68 10.74 10.68 4.02
N ALA A 69 9.59 11.38 4.04
CA ALA A 69 8.53 11.10 5.02
C ALA A 69 8.00 9.66 4.91
N GLY A 70 7.88 9.15 3.68
CA GLY A 70 7.51 7.77 3.41
C GLY A 70 8.56 6.78 3.92
N ALA A 71 9.83 6.98 3.61
CA ALA A 71 10.93 6.12 4.04
C ALA A 71 11.08 6.10 5.56
N SER A 72 11.00 7.26 6.23
CA SER A 72 11.03 7.35 7.69
C SER A 72 9.85 6.62 8.33
N SER A 73 8.64 6.74 7.76
CA SER A 73 7.47 6.00 8.26
C SER A 73 7.62 4.49 8.04
N LEU A 74 8.13 4.08 6.87
CA LEU A 74 8.41 2.68 6.57
C LEU A 74 9.47 2.11 7.51
N LEU A 75 10.48 2.88 7.92
CA LEU A 75 11.51 2.38 8.83
C LEU A 75 10.91 1.75 10.10
N PHE A 76 9.82 2.31 10.62
CA PHE A 76 9.16 1.77 11.81
C PHE A 76 8.08 0.74 11.48
N VAL A 77 7.34 0.92 10.39
CA VAL A 77 6.13 0.11 10.12
C VAL A 77 6.41 -1.07 9.18
N TYR A 78 7.55 -1.09 8.50
CA TYR A 78 7.85 -2.09 7.47
C TYR A 78 7.88 -3.52 8.03
N SER A 79 8.40 -3.71 9.23
CA SER A 79 8.44 -5.02 9.90
C SER A 79 7.03 -5.60 10.16
N LEU A 80 6.08 -4.73 10.51
CA LEU A 80 4.68 -5.12 10.70
C LEU A 80 3.99 -5.45 9.37
N ASP A 81 4.27 -4.67 8.32
CA ASP A 81 3.76 -4.95 6.97
C ASP A 81 4.33 -6.27 6.40
N PHE A 82 5.61 -6.53 6.65
CA PHE A 82 6.26 -7.80 6.33
C PHE A 82 5.56 -8.97 7.03
N ALA A 83 5.38 -8.89 8.36
CA ALA A 83 4.81 -9.96 9.14
C ALA A 83 3.34 -10.23 8.74
N ARG A 84 2.58 -9.17 8.47
CA ARG A 84 1.23 -9.25 7.91
C ARG A 84 1.20 -9.97 6.57
N THR A 85 2.09 -9.60 5.66
CA THR A 85 2.15 -10.16 4.30
C THR A 85 2.46 -11.65 4.35
N ARG A 86 3.39 -12.08 5.21
CA ARG A 86 3.71 -13.50 5.44
C ARG A 86 2.50 -14.27 6.01
N LEU A 87 1.82 -13.73 7.03
CA LEU A 87 0.63 -14.36 7.62
C LEU A 87 -0.54 -14.48 6.65
N ALA A 88 -0.80 -13.44 5.85
CA ALA A 88 -1.87 -13.44 4.86
C ALA A 88 -1.58 -14.46 3.75
N ASN A 89 -0.33 -14.58 3.32
CA ASN A 89 0.05 -15.59 2.34
C ASN A 89 -0.03 -17.01 2.91
N ASP A 90 0.47 -17.23 4.12
CA ASP A 90 0.39 -18.52 4.83
C ASP A 90 -1.06 -18.98 4.98
N ALA A 91 -1.97 -18.08 5.38
CA ALA A 91 -3.40 -18.36 5.44
C ALA A 91 -3.98 -18.80 4.11
N LYS A 92 -3.58 -18.14 3.02
CA LYS A 92 -4.03 -18.44 1.67
C LYS A 92 -3.49 -19.78 1.17
N VAL A 93 -2.25 -20.13 1.48
CA VAL A 93 -1.62 -21.40 1.09
C VAL A 93 -2.26 -22.56 1.86
N ALA A 94 -2.37 -22.44 3.19
CA ALA A 94 -3.01 -23.45 4.04
C ALA A 94 -4.44 -23.79 3.59
N ALA A 95 -5.21 -22.77 3.23
CA ALA A 95 -6.57 -22.92 2.72
C ALA A 95 -6.68 -23.65 1.37
N LYS A 96 -5.70 -23.43 0.49
CA LYS A 96 -5.71 -24.04 -0.86
C LYS A 96 -5.18 -25.47 -0.86
N GLN A 97 -4.27 -25.79 0.05
CA GLN A 97 -3.55 -27.07 0.04
C GLN A 97 -3.96 -27.99 1.21
N GLY A 98 -4.94 -27.59 2.03
CA GLY A 98 -5.31 -28.34 3.24
C GLY A 98 -4.14 -28.50 4.23
N GLY A 99 -3.13 -27.64 4.11
CA GLY A 99 -1.84 -27.79 4.76
C GLY A 99 -1.77 -27.14 6.14
N GLN A 100 -0.79 -27.59 6.94
CA GLN A 100 -0.45 -26.98 8.23
C GLN A 100 0.06 -25.55 8.03
N ARG A 101 -0.31 -24.65 8.95
CA ARG A 101 0.15 -23.26 8.97
C ARG A 101 1.66 -23.21 9.19
N GLN A 102 2.38 -22.41 8.40
CA GLN A 102 3.81 -22.13 8.62
C GLN A 102 4.02 -21.27 9.86
N PHE A 103 3.05 -20.43 10.21
CA PHE A 103 3.12 -19.50 11.33
C PHE A 103 1.90 -19.58 12.24
N ASN A 104 2.14 -19.62 13.56
CA ASN A 104 1.10 -19.65 14.58
C ASN A 104 0.60 -18.24 14.98
N GLY A 105 1.27 -17.19 14.51
CA GLY A 105 0.91 -15.81 14.80
C GLY A 105 2.02 -14.81 14.46
N LEU A 106 1.80 -13.54 14.80
CA LEU A 106 2.73 -12.45 14.48
C LEU A 106 4.10 -12.66 15.15
N ILE A 107 4.12 -12.97 16.44
CA ILE A 107 5.35 -13.19 17.22
C ILE A 107 6.16 -14.37 16.65
N ASP A 108 5.48 -15.40 16.16
CA ASP A 108 6.11 -16.56 15.55
C ASP A 108 6.78 -16.20 14.21
N VAL A 109 6.16 -15.33 13.40
CA VAL A 109 6.80 -14.78 12.19
C VAL A 109 8.09 -14.05 12.53
N TYR A 110 8.07 -13.17 13.52
CA TYR A 110 9.26 -12.43 13.95
C TYR A 110 10.36 -13.38 14.42
N THR A 111 10.01 -14.32 15.30
CA THR A 111 10.98 -15.25 15.90
C THR A 111 11.62 -16.14 14.83
N LYS A 112 10.82 -16.75 13.95
CA LYS A 112 11.32 -17.62 12.87
C LYS A 112 12.13 -16.85 11.83
N THR A 113 11.74 -15.62 11.51
CA THR A 113 12.46 -14.79 10.53
C THR A 113 13.80 -14.30 11.09
N ILE A 114 13.83 -13.86 12.35
CA ILE A 114 15.08 -13.40 13.00
C ILE A 114 16.04 -14.58 13.14
N LYS A 115 15.56 -15.78 13.50
CA LYS A 115 16.40 -16.98 13.61
C LYS A 115 16.99 -17.43 12.27
N SER A 116 16.27 -17.26 11.16
CA SER A 116 16.73 -17.71 9.83
C SER A 116 17.56 -16.66 9.09
N ASP A 117 17.08 -15.42 9.04
CA ASP A 117 17.58 -14.36 8.15
C ASP A 117 18.01 -13.08 8.90
N GLY A 118 17.92 -13.08 10.23
CA GLY A 118 18.19 -11.91 11.07
C GLY A 118 17.26 -10.73 10.81
N ILE A 119 17.69 -9.55 11.26
CA ILE A 119 16.94 -8.29 11.07
C ILE A 119 16.83 -7.94 9.58
N THR A 120 17.85 -8.27 8.79
CA THR A 120 17.86 -8.09 7.33
C THR A 120 16.72 -8.83 6.62
N GLY A 121 16.26 -9.96 7.16
CA GLY A 121 15.11 -10.70 6.66
C GLY A 121 13.79 -9.94 6.78
N LEU A 122 13.61 -9.18 7.87
CA LEU A 122 12.41 -8.39 8.13
C LEU A 122 12.30 -7.15 7.21
N TYR A 123 13.43 -6.61 6.78
CA TYR A 123 13.50 -5.42 5.92
C TYR A 123 13.75 -5.75 4.43
N ARG A 124 13.65 -7.02 4.04
CA ARG A 124 13.85 -7.40 2.64
C ARG A 124 12.76 -6.79 1.75
N GLY A 125 13.19 -6.01 0.76
CA GLY A 125 12.31 -5.23 -0.12
C GLY A 125 12.08 -3.76 0.32
N PHE A 126 12.79 -3.28 1.34
CA PHE A 126 12.68 -1.89 1.79
C PHE A 126 13.08 -0.89 0.70
N THR A 127 14.19 -1.10 0.00
CA THR A 127 14.67 -0.19 -1.06
C THR A 127 13.65 -0.02 -2.19
N ILE A 128 13.11 -1.12 -2.71
CA ILE A 128 12.09 -1.06 -3.78
C ILE A 128 10.78 -0.44 -3.30
N SER A 129 10.50 -0.52 -1.99
CA SER A 129 9.36 0.15 -1.38
C SER A 129 9.52 1.68 -1.37
N CYS A 130 10.71 2.19 -1.02
CA CYS A 130 11.01 3.61 -1.11
C CYS A 130 10.87 4.13 -2.55
N VAL A 131 11.43 3.39 -3.52
CA VAL A 131 11.29 3.71 -4.95
C VAL A 131 9.81 3.72 -5.35
N GLY A 132 9.02 2.73 -4.91
CA GLY A 132 7.58 2.67 -5.19
C GLY A 132 6.81 3.89 -4.70
N ILE A 133 7.14 4.43 -3.52
CA ILE A 133 6.50 5.64 -2.99
C ILE A 133 6.81 6.85 -3.88
N VAL A 134 8.06 7.01 -4.31
CA VAL A 134 8.49 8.12 -5.17
C VAL A 134 7.83 8.01 -6.54
N VAL A 135 7.82 6.83 -7.15
CA VAL A 135 7.19 6.59 -8.45
C VAL A 135 5.68 6.82 -8.38
N TYR A 136 5.00 6.27 -7.38
CA TYR A 136 3.57 6.48 -7.19
C TYR A 136 3.23 7.97 -7.02
N ARG A 137 3.97 8.69 -6.17
CA ARG A 137 3.76 10.14 -5.98
C ARG A 137 4.05 10.94 -7.24
N GLY A 138 5.11 10.60 -7.97
CA GLY A 138 5.48 11.29 -9.21
C GLY A 138 4.42 11.12 -10.29
N LEU A 139 3.93 9.90 -10.47
CA LEU A 139 2.84 9.62 -11.40
C LEU A 139 1.55 10.29 -10.95
N TYR A 140 1.22 10.23 -9.66
CA TYR A 140 0.03 10.88 -9.13
C TYR A 140 0.03 12.40 -9.39
N PHE A 141 1.09 13.10 -9.01
CA PHE A 141 1.19 14.54 -9.24
C PHE A 141 1.30 14.90 -10.73
N GLY A 142 2.08 14.14 -11.50
CA GLY A 142 2.23 14.37 -12.94
C GLY A 142 0.92 14.18 -13.71
N MET A 143 0.17 13.10 -13.42
CA MET A 143 -1.15 12.88 -14.01
C MET A 143 -2.17 13.92 -13.52
N TYR A 144 -2.11 14.31 -12.24
CA TYR A 144 -2.99 15.36 -11.70
C TYR A 144 -2.75 16.71 -12.39
N ASP A 145 -1.49 17.15 -12.49
CA ASP A 145 -1.14 18.42 -13.13
C ASP A 145 -1.42 18.41 -14.64
N SER A 146 -1.34 17.26 -15.30
CA SER A 146 -1.60 17.13 -16.74
C SER A 146 -3.09 17.02 -17.06
N LEU A 147 -3.86 16.27 -16.28
CA LEU A 147 -5.27 15.96 -16.58
C LEU A 147 -6.23 16.99 -15.97
N LYS A 148 -5.89 17.60 -14.82
CA LYS A 148 -6.70 18.65 -14.22
C LYS A 148 -7.03 19.80 -15.18
N PRO A 149 -6.07 20.45 -15.87
CA PRO A 149 -6.36 21.57 -16.76
C PRO A 149 -7.06 21.14 -18.07
N VAL A 150 -7.12 19.85 -18.37
CA VAL A 150 -7.76 19.33 -19.60
C VAL A 150 -9.20 18.87 -19.33
N VAL A 151 -9.46 18.31 -18.16
CA VAL A 151 -10.75 17.71 -17.79
C VAL A 151 -11.61 18.66 -16.96
N LEU A 152 -10.99 19.48 -16.11
CA LEU A 152 -11.67 20.50 -15.30
C LEU A 152 -11.56 21.86 -15.99
N VAL A 153 -12.21 21.97 -17.14
CA VAL A 153 -12.39 23.22 -17.89
C VAL A 153 -13.85 23.65 -17.77
N ASP A 154 -14.10 24.96 -17.75
CA ASP A 154 -15.44 25.56 -17.67
C ASP A 154 -16.24 25.11 -16.43
N GLY A 155 -17.57 25.05 -16.51
CA GLY A 155 -18.50 24.73 -15.40
C GLY A 155 -18.32 23.35 -14.76
N LEU A 156 -17.34 22.55 -15.20
CA LEU A 156 -16.93 21.30 -14.54
C LEU A 156 -15.90 21.51 -13.42
N GLN A 157 -15.28 22.68 -13.31
CA GLN A 157 -14.28 22.97 -12.26
C GLN A 157 -14.85 22.82 -10.84
N ASP A 158 -16.10 23.23 -10.64
CA ASP A 158 -16.82 23.13 -9.36
C ASP A 158 -17.62 21.82 -9.23
N SER A 159 -17.62 20.98 -10.27
CA SER A 159 -18.36 19.72 -10.23
C SER A 159 -17.64 18.68 -9.37
N PHE A 160 -18.29 18.31 -8.27
CA PHE A 160 -17.83 17.25 -7.38
C PHE A 160 -17.57 15.94 -8.15
N PHE A 161 -18.48 15.56 -9.05
CA PHE A 161 -18.35 14.31 -9.81
C PHE A 161 -17.17 14.34 -10.78
N ALA A 162 -16.93 15.48 -11.45
CA ALA A 162 -15.79 15.61 -12.36
C ALA A 162 -14.46 15.49 -11.60
N SER A 163 -14.33 16.18 -10.47
CA SER A 163 -13.15 16.07 -9.60
C SER A 163 -12.98 14.67 -9.00
N PHE A 164 -14.09 14.00 -8.65
CA PHE A 164 -14.08 12.64 -8.12
C PHE A 164 -13.59 11.63 -9.15
N PHE A 165 -14.16 11.61 -10.36
CA PHE A 165 -13.76 10.67 -11.41
C PHE A 165 -12.33 10.93 -11.90
N LEU A 166 -11.92 12.19 -11.97
CA LEU A 166 -10.53 12.56 -12.26
C LEU A 166 -9.59 11.97 -11.20
N GLY A 167 -9.84 12.25 -9.93
CA GLY A 167 -9.02 11.75 -8.82
C GLY A 167 -9.00 10.23 -8.75
N TRP A 168 -10.14 9.58 -9.01
CA TRP A 168 -10.25 8.12 -9.05
C TRP A 168 -9.46 7.53 -10.22
N GLY A 169 -9.59 8.09 -11.43
CA GLY A 169 -8.84 7.68 -12.61
C GLY A 169 -7.34 7.83 -12.44
N ILE A 170 -6.87 8.95 -11.88
CA ILE A 170 -5.46 9.17 -11.56
C ILE A 170 -4.96 8.15 -10.54
N THR A 171 -5.73 7.89 -9.48
CA THR A 171 -5.36 6.93 -8.43
C THR A 171 -5.24 5.52 -8.99
N ILE A 172 -6.17 5.09 -9.84
CA ILE A 172 -6.10 3.79 -10.51
C ILE A 172 -4.93 3.76 -11.49
N GLY A 173 -4.74 4.79 -12.31
CA GLY A 173 -3.66 4.87 -13.29
C GLY A 173 -2.28 4.81 -12.64
N ALA A 174 -2.02 5.66 -11.65
CA ALA A 174 -0.77 5.66 -10.90
C ALA A 174 -0.58 4.34 -10.11
N GLY A 175 -1.65 3.80 -9.54
CA GLY A 175 -1.64 2.51 -8.84
C GLY A 175 -1.30 1.33 -9.75
N LEU A 176 -1.84 1.30 -10.96
CA LEU A 176 -1.55 0.28 -11.96
C LEU A 176 -0.12 0.40 -12.49
N ALA A 177 0.33 1.61 -12.81
CA ALA A 177 1.68 1.86 -13.32
C ALA A 177 2.77 1.54 -12.29
N SER A 178 2.52 1.77 -11.00
CA SER A 178 3.44 1.38 -9.90
C SER A 178 3.26 -0.05 -9.40
N TYR A 179 2.24 -0.78 -9.88
CA TYR A 179 1.92 -2.14 -9.44
C TYR A 179 3.07 -3.17 -9.63
N PRO A 180 3.88 -3.13 -10.71
CA PRO A 180 5.04 -4.02 -10.84
C PRO A 180 6.04 -3.90 -9.69
N ILE A 181 6.25 -2.67 -9.19
CA ILE A 181 7.15 -2.39 -8.06
C ILE A 181 6.61 -3.02 -6.78
N ASP A 182 5.30 -2.90 -6.56
CA ASP A 182 4.59 -3.51 -5.43
C ASP A 182 4.64 -5.05 -5.50
N THR A 183 4.51 -5.63 -6.70
CA THR A 183 4.67 -7.08 -6.88
C THR A 183 6.08 -7.54 -6.55
N VAL A 184 7.12 -6.83 -7.01
CA VAL A 184 8.52 -7.16 -6.67
C VAL A 184 8.75 -7.06 -5.17
N ARG A 185 8.27 -5.99 -4.52
CA ARG A 185 8.32 -5.83 -3.05
C ARG A 185 7.76 -7.06 -2.34
N ARG A 186 6.51 -7.44 -2.66
CA ARG A 186 5.87 -8.58 -1.98
C ARG A 186 6.56 -9.90 -2.29
N ARG A 187 7.01 -10.12 -3.52
CA ARG A 187 7.78 -11.33 -3.88
C ARG A 187 9.08 -11.42 -3.09
N MET A 188 9.79 -10.30 -2.91
CA MET A 188 11.00 -10.26 -2.09
C MET A 188 10.71 -10.56 -0.61
N MET A 189 9.65 -9.99 -0.03
CA MET A 189 9.24 -10.29 1.36
C MET A 189 8.95 -11.79 1.57
N MET A 190 8.40 -12.45 0.54
CA MET A 190 8.07 -13.87 0.63
C MET A 190 9.28 -14.81 0.58
N THR A 191 10.46 -14.35 0.14
CA THR A 191 11.70 -15.16 0.12
C THR A 191 12.44 -15.21 1.46
N SER A 192 12.00 -14.44 2.45
CA SER A 192 12.65 -14.45 3.77
C SER A 192 12.36 -15.78 4.48
N GLY A 193 13.42 -16.48 4.90
CA GLY A 193 13.36 -17.83 5.46
C GLY A 193 13.35 -18.98 4.44
N GLU A 194 13.44 -18.68 3.13
CA GLU A 194 13.58 -19.68 2.07
C GLU A 194 15.06 -19.90 1.70
N ALA A 195 15.40 -21.08 1.18
CA ALA A 195 16.76 -21.39 0.73
C ALA A 195 17.19 -20.56 -0.49
N VAL A 196 16.24 -20.24 -1.39
CA VAL A 196 16.47 -19.44 -2.59
C VAL A 196 15.95 -18.03 -2.39
N LYS A 197 16.86 -17.06 -2.43
CA LYS A 197 16.58 -15.64 -2.17
C LYS A 197 16.94 -14.81 -3.40
N TYR A 198 16.20 -13.72 -3.63
CA TYR A 198 16.60 -12.73 -4.61
C TYR A 198 17.77 -11.91 -4.07
N SER A 199 18.81 -11.70 -4.89
CA SER A 199 19.98 -10.89 -4.50
C SER A 199 19.65 -9.40 -4.37
N GLY A 200 18.62 -8.95 -5.08
CA GLY A 200 18.15 -7.57 -5.05
C GLY A 200 16.87 -7.37 -5.86
N SER A 201 16.37 -6.14 -5.89
CA SER A 201 15.09 -5.82 -6.55
C SER A 201 15.15 -5.92 -8.07
N VAL A 202 16.29 -5.57 -8.66
CA VAL A 202 16.52 -5.71 -10.11
C VAL A 202 16.60 -7.18 -10.51
N ASP A 203 17.28 -7.99 -9.70
CA ASP A 203 17.37 -9.44 -9.88
C ASP A 203 16.00 -10.10 -9.75
N ALA A 204 15.23 -9.75 -8.70
CA ALA A 204 13.86 -10.21 -8.53
C ALA A 204 12.98 -9.86 -9.74
N PHE A 205 13.06 -8.63 -10.24
CA PHE A 205 12.31 -8.21 -11.43
C PHE A 205 12.67 -9.02 -12.67
N LYS A 206 13.98 -9.16 -12.96
CA LYS A 206 14.48 -9.95 -14.10
C LYS A 206 14.05 -11.41 -14.02
N GLN A 207 14.22 -12.03 -12.85
CA GLN A 207 13.84 -13.43 -12.65
C GLN A 207 12.33 -13.66 -12.77
N ILE A 208 11.51 -12.76 -12.23
CA ILE A 208 10.04 -12.87 -12.35
C ILE A 208 9.62 -12.79 -13.82
N ILE A 209 10.18 -11.84 -14.59
CA ILE A 209 9.86 -11.73 -16.01
C ILE A 209 10.35 -12.96 -16.78
N ALA A 210 11.57 -13.42 -16.52
CA ALA A 210 12.14 -14.57 -17.21
C ALA A 210 11.38 -15.88 -16.92
N LYS A 211 10.92 -16.08 -15.68
CA LYS A 211 10.27 -17.33 -15.25
C LYS A 211 8.75 -17.33 -15.42
N GLU A 212 8.08 -16.20 -15.18
CA GLU A 212 6.62 -16.12 -15.14
C GLU A 212 6.01 -15.17 -16.19
N GLY A 213 6.85 -14.41 -16.90
CA GLY A 213 6.44 -13.41 -17.89
C GLY A 213 6.01 -12.07 -17.30
N ALA A 214 6.02 -11.02 -18.13
CA ALA A 214 5.66 -9.66 -17.72
C ALA A 214 4.22 -9.53 -17.19
N LYS A 215 3.29 -10.36 -17.68
CA LYS A 215 1.91 -10.40 -17.16
C LYS A 215 1.83 -10.80 -15.69
N SER A 216 2.81 -11.54 -15.17
CA SER A 216 2.81 -11.95 -13.76
C SER A 216 2.94 -10.78 -12.79
N LEU A 217 3.56 -9.68 -13.23
CA LEU A 217 3.73 -8.47 -12.43
C LEU A 217 2.40 -7.78 -12.11
N PHE A 218 1.37 -7.99 -12.93
CA PHE A 218 0.04 -7.42 -12.76
C PHE A 218 -0.98 -8.37 -12.13
N LYS A 219 -0.57 -9.59 -11.73
CA LYS A 219 -1.47 -10.54 -11.06
C LYS A 219 -1.98 -9.94 -9.75
N GLY A 220 -3.29 -9.81 -9.65
CA GLY A 220 -3.98 -9.23 -8.49
C GLY A 220 -4.28 -7.73 -8.59
N ALA A 221 -3.88 -7.05 -9.67
CA ALA A 221 -4.15 -5.62 -9.86
C ALA A 221 -5.67 -5.31 -9.81
N GLY A 222 -6.48 -6.11 -10.50
CA GLY A 222 -7.95 -5.98 -10.45
C GLY A 222 -8.53 -6.18 -9.04
N ALA A 223 -8.02 -7.16 -8.28
CA ALA A 223 -8.44 -7.37 -6.89
C ALA A 223 -8.00 -6.21 -5.98
N ASN A 224 -6.88 -5.56 -6.28
CA ASN A 224 -6.44 -4.36 -5.57
C ASN A 224 -7.35 -3.16 -5.86
N ILE A 225 -7.76 -2.97 -7.12
CA ILE A 225 -8.73 -1.94 -7.50
C ILE A 225 -10.08 -2.17 -6.82
N LEU A 226 -10.60 -3.40 -6.86
CA LEU A 226 -11.89 -3.72 -6.22
C LEU A 226 -11.84 -3.47 -4.71
N ARG A 227 -10.72 -3.81 -4.06
CA ARG A 227 -10.49 -3.49 -2.64
C ARG A 227 -10.48 -1.99 -2.39
N ALA A 228 -9.85 -1.20 -3.28
CA ALA A 228 -9.82 0.25 -3.16
C ALA A 228 -11.21 0.87 -3.31
N VAL A 229 -12.01 0.38 -4.28
CA VAL A 229 -13.40 0.80 -4.48
C VAL A 229 -14.27 0.46 -3.27
N ALA A 230 -14.16 -0.77 -2.75
CA ALA A 230 -14.88 -1.18 -1.55
C ALA A 230 -14.49 -0.33 -0.34
N GLY A 231 -13.19 -0.06 -0.14
CA GLY A 231 -12.70 0.81 0.93
C GLY A 231 -13.22 2.24 0.83
N ALA A 232 -13.21 2.82 -0.37
CA ALA A 232 -13.77 4.15 -0.61
C ALA A 232 -15.29 4.19 -0.35
N GLY A 233 -16.03 3.15 -0.76
CA GLY A 233 -17.45 3.02 -0.51
C GLY A 233 -17.79 2.94 0.98
N VAL A 234 -17.02 2.15 1.76
CA VAL A 234 -17.18 2.06 3.22
C VAL A 234 -16.92 3.40 3.88
N LEU A 235 -15.87 4.13 3.47
CA LEU A 235 -15.57 5.46 4.00
C LEU A 235 -16.68 6.47 3.67
N ALA A 236 -17.16 6.50 2.43
CA ALA A 236 -18.24 7.40 2.02
C ALA A 236 -19.56 7.08 2.76
N GLY A 237 -19.86 5.80 2.95
CA GLY A 237 -21.02 5.35 3.74
C GLY A 237 -20.89 5.74 5.21
N TYR A 238 -19.70 5.58 5.80
CA TYR A 238 -19.40 5.99 7.17
C TYR A 238 -19.54 7.50 7.37
N ASP A 239 -19.04 8.31 6.43
CA ASP A 239 -19.19 9.77 6.44
C ASP A 239 -20.68 10.19 6.40
N LYS A 240 -21.47 9.55 5.54
CA LYS A 240 -22.92 9.79 5.48
C LYS A 240 -23.63 9.37 6.77
N LEU A 241 -23.22 8.25 7.35
CA LEU A 241 -23.78 7.77 8.63
C LEU A 241 -23.44 8.72 9.78
N GLN A 242 -22.21 9.24 9.86
CA GLN A 242 -21.83 10.25 10.85
C GLN A 242 -22.64 11.54 10.72
N LEU A 243 -22.88 12.00 9.50
CA LEU A 243 -23.71 13.18 9.26
C LEU A 243 -25.15 12.95 9.71
N LEU A 244 -25.71 11.76 9.48
CA LEU A 244 -27.08 11.42 9.90
C LEU A 244 -27.20 11.23 11.42
N LEU A 245 -26.20 10.63 12.07
CA LEU A 245 -26.25 10.33 13.51
C LEU A 245 -25.79 11.48 14.41
N PHE A 246 -24.77 12.22 13.98
CA PHE A 246 -24.10 13.23 14.83
C PHE A 246 -24.20 14.65 14.27
N GLY A 247 -24.82 14.85 13.11
CA GLY A 247 -24.96 16.16 12.46
C GLY A 247 -23.63 16.81 12.03
N LYS A 248 -22.50 16.14 12.27
CA LYS A 248 -21.14 16.60 11.97
C LYS A 248 -20.27 15.43 11.56
N LYS A 249 -19.38 15.67 10.59
CA LYS A 249 -18.37 14.71 10.16
C LYS A 249 -17.15 14.80 11.07
N TYR A 250 -16.78 13.71 11.71
CA TYR A 250 -15.53 13.60 12.47
C TYR A 250 -14.49 12.99 11.54
N GLY A 251 -13.75 13.85 10.85
CA GLY A 251 -12.78 13.43 9.83
C GLY A 251 -11.59 12.70 10.41
N SER A 252 -11.33 11.48 9.92
CA SER A 252 -10.02 10.84 9.99
C SER A 252 -9.13 11.43 8.88
N GLY A 253 -8.20 12.31 9.25
CA GLY A 253 -7.02 12.64 8.45
C GLY A 253 -7.26 13.33 7.11
N GLY A 254 -7.70 14.59 7.15
CA GLY A 254 -7.66 15.50 6.01
C GLY A 254 -7.56 16.93 6.52
N GLY A 255 -6.32 17.38 6.76
CA GLY A 255 -6.06 18.79 7.03
C GLY A 255 -6.48 19.64 5.84
N GLY A 256 -7.46 20.48 6.10
CA GLY A 256 -8.01 21.56 5.30
C GLY A 256 -8.89 22.35 6.25
#